data_AF-A0A660MCF5-F1
#
_entry.id   AF-A0A660MCF5-F1
#
_cell.length_a   1.000
_cell.length_b   1.000
_cell.length_c   1.000
_cell.angle_alpha   90.00
_cell.angle_beta   90.00
_cell.angle_gamma   90.00
#
_symmetry.space_group_name_H-M   'P 1'
#
loop_
_entity.id
_entity.type
_entity.pdbx_description
1 polymer ?
#
loop_
_entity_poly.entity_id
_entity_poly.type
_entity_poly.pdbx_seq_one_letter_code
_entity_poly.pdbx_strand_id
1 'polypeptide(L)'
;CGFHMASLDIRQESTWHTNVVADLFAHAPNLPDYNALDEAGRQQALTQLIAAPGAPLLFEQNLSPETQEQLALMRTIARLRELVGARTFGSYIISMTNRTSHILEVLFLMRFAGLSGQDEQGRPYAALPIAPLFETIEDLKNIDTILPQLLDNPTYRALLESQNDTQEIMLGYSDSSKDGGILTSAWQLYRAQQTILDIARRYHIKTRLFHGRGGSVSRGGGSTHHAIAAQPPGTLQGEIKFTE
;
A
#
# COMPACT_ATOMS: atom_id res chain seq x y z
N CYS A 1 10.96 3.16 21.82
CA CYS A 1 10.60 4.46 21.23
C CYS A 1 11.89 5.18 20.84
N GLY A 2 12.03 5.59 19.57
CA GLY A 2 13.13 6.48 19.15
C GLY A 2 12.80 7.95 19.45
N PHE A 3 13.46 8.90 18.78
CA PHE A 3 13.21 10.34 18.94
C PHE A 3 11.85 10.85 18.40
N HIS A 4 10.99 9.96 17.87
CA HIS A 4 9.68 10.29 17.29
C HIS A 4 8.48 9.95 18.19
N MET A 5 8.70 9.37 19.38
CA MET A 5 7.67 8.80 20.27
C MET A 5 6.88 7.64 19.65
N ALA A 6 6.14 7.90 18.56
CA ALA A 6 5.37 6.96 17.77
C ALA A 6 5.69 7.13 16.27
N SER A 7 5.57 6.05 15.50
CA SER A 7 5.66 6.12 14.04
C SER A 7 4.33 6.60 13.48
N LEU A 8 4.37 7.55 12.54
CA LEU A 8 3.17 8.06 11.87
C LEU A 8 2.89 7.26 10.59
N ASP A 9 1.73 6.65 10.49
CA ASP A 9 1.26 6.10 9.21
C ASP A 9 0.74 7.24 8.32
N ILE A 10 1.00 7.15 7.01
CA ILE A 10 0.44 8.07 6.01
C ILE A 10 -0.73 7.36 5.33
N ARG A 11 -1.85 8.04 5.12
CA ARG A 11 -3.02 7.46 4.46
C ARG A 11 -3.57 8.42 3.41
N GLN A 12 -3.87 7.90 2.22
CA GLN A 12 -4.53 8.64 1.14
C GLN A 12 -5.39 7.70 0.30
N GLU A 13 -6.40 8.21 -0.40
CA GLU A 13 -7.27 7.47 -1.32
C GLU A 13 -6.56 7.18 -2.66
N SER A 14 -6.79 5.99 -3.22
CA SER A 14 -6.17 5.57 -4.48
C SER A 14 -6.46 6.49 -5.67
N THR A 15 -7.67 7.05 -5.77
CA THR A 15 -8.07 7.91 -6.90
C THR A 15 -7.24 9.19 -6.96
N TRP A 16 -6.82 9.71 -5.81
CA TRP A 16 -5.90 10.84 -5.71
C TRP A 16 -4.55 10.49 -6.35
N HIS A 17 -4.00 9.31 -6.06
CA HIS A 17 -2.75 8.86 -6.67
C HIS A 17 -2.89 8.71 -8.18
N THR A 18 -3.97 8.08 -8.65
CA THR A 18 -4.26 7.91 -10.08
C THR A 18 -4.31 9.25 -10.80
N ASN A 19 -4.99 10.26 -10.25
CA ASN A 19 -5.09 11.59 -10.86
C ASN A 19 -3.73 12.30 -10.94
N VAL A 20 -2.94 12.23 -9.86
CA VAL A 20 -1.59 12.81 -9.82
C VAL A 20 -0.67 12.13 -10.82
N VAL A 21 -0.72 10.80 -10.92
CA VAL A 21 0.06 10.05 -11.91
C VAL A 21 -0.37 10.39 -13.33
N ALA A 22 -1.67 10.55 -13.58
CA ALA A 22 -2.17 10.97 -14.88
C ALA A 22 -1.67 12.37 -15.28
N ASP A 23 -1.67 13.33 -14.36
CA ASP A 23 -1.17 14.68 -14.58
C ASP A 23 0.36 14.68 -14.86
N LEU A 24 1.12 13.86 -14.13
CA LEU A 24 2.55 13.66 -14.39
C LEU A 24 2.80 13.07 -15.79
N PHE A 25 2.01 12.09 -16.21
CA PHE A 25 2.13 11.48 -17.55
C PHE A 25 1.76 12.48 -18.65
N ALA A 26 0.72 13.29 -18.46
CA ALA A 26 0.31 14.32 -19.42
C ALA A 26 1.41 15.38 -19.68
N HIS A 27 2.27 15.61 -18.70
CA HIS A 27 3.40 16.55 -18.80
C HIS A 27 4.74 15.89 -19.17
N ALA A 28 4.73 14.59 -19.50
CA ALA A 28 5.89 13.84 -19.93
C ALA A 28 5.70 13.36 -21.40
N PRO A 29 6.28 14.05 -22.40
CA PRO A 29 5.98 13.81 -23.83
C PRO A 29 6.29 12.40 -24.34
N ASN A 30 7.11 11.65 -23.62
CA ASN A 30 7.54 10.29 -23.95
C ASN A 30 6.66 9.21 -23.29
N LEU A 31 5.65 9.59 -22.50
CA LEU A 31 4.75 8.67 -21.83
C LEU A 31 3.38 8.63 -22.53
N PRO A 32 2.67 7.49 -22.48
CA PRO A 32 1.31 7.39 -23.00
C PRO A 32 0.34 8.24 -22.17
N ASP A 33 -0.87 8.49 -22.69
CA ASP A 33 -1.96 9.02 -21.88
C ASP A 33 -2.40 7.96 -20.85
N TYR A 34 -2.11 8.21 -19.57
CA TYR A 34 -2.39 7.30 -18.47
C TYR A 34 -3.89 6.97 -18.33
N ASN A 35 -4.76 7.92 -18.65
CA ASN A 35 -6.21 7.72 -18.55
C ASN A 35 -6.74 6.78 -19.63
N ALA A 36 -6.06 6.71 -20.78
CA ALA A 36 -6.39 5.82 -21.87
C ALA A 36 -5.86 4.38 -21.67
N LEU A 37 -4.94 4.16 -20.71
CA LEU A 37 -4.42 2.85 -20.41
C LEU A 37 -5.43 2.01 -19.61
N ASP A 38 -5.55 0.75 -20.02
CA ASP A 38 -6.17 -0.28 -19.20
C ASP A 38 -5.25 -0.68 -18.03
N GLU A 39 -5.75 -1.53 -17.14
CA GLU A 39 -5.03 -1.91 -15.92
C GLU A 39 -3.67 -2.57 -16.22
N ALA A 40 -3.61 -3.42 -17.24
CA ALA A 40 -2.36 -4.08 -17.64
C ALA A 40 -1.35 -3.06 -18.19
N GLY A 41 -1.80 -2.12 -19.02
CA GLY A 41 -0.98 -1.03 -19.56
C GLY A 41 -0.44 -0.12 -18.46
N ARG A 42 -1.26 0.22 -17.45
CA ARG A 42 -0.83 1.01 -16.28
C ARG A 42 0.25 0.28 -15.50
N GLN A 43 0.04 -1.00 -15.20
CA GLN A 43 1.02 -1.83 -14.51
C GLN A 43 2.34 -1.89 -15.28
N GLN A 44 2.29 -2.14 -16.59
CA GLN A 44 3.49 -2.22 -17.43
C GLN A 44 4.26 -0.89 -17.43
N ALA A 45 3.58 0.23 -17.68
CA ALA A 45 4.21 1.55 -17.73
C ALA A 45 4.86 1.91 -16.38
N LEU A 46 4.14 1.73 -15.27
CA LEU A 46 4.66 2.02 -13.94
C LEU A 46 5.82 1.10 -13.57
N THR A 47 5.74 -0.19 -13.89
CA THR A 47 6.81 -1.16 -13.59
C THR A 47 8.12 -0.77 -14.26
N GLN A 48 8.05 -0.33 -15.53
CA GLN A 48 9.23 0.14 -16.27
C GLN A 48 9.81 1.41 -15.63
N LEU A 49 8.97 2.37 -15.26
CA LEU A 49 9.41 3.62 -14.62
C LEU A 49 9.98 3.39 -13.22
N ILE A 50 9.41 2.44 -12.46
CA ILE A 50 9.90 2.07 -11.12
C ILE A 50 11.22 1.31 -11.20
N ALA A 51 11.44 0.51 -12.25
CA ALA A 51 12.69 -0.21 -12.45
C ALA A 51 13.81 0.65 -13.08
N ALA A 52 13.49 1.83 -13.61
CA ALA A 52 14.49 2.71 -14.21
C ALA A 52 15.50 3.23 -13.17
N PRO A 53 16.78 3.38 -13.52
CA PRO A 53 17.78 3.98 -12.65
C PRO A 53 17.59 5.51 -12.53
N GLY A 54 18.00 6.08 -11.40
CA GLY A 54 18.02 7.53 -11.18
C GLY A 54 16.66 8.16 -10.81
N ALA A 55 16.69 9.35 -10.21
CA ALA A 55 15.45 10.06 -9.86
C ALA A 55 14.75 10.60 -11.12
N PRO A 56 13.41 10.51 -11.22
CA PRO A 56 12.67 11.17 -12.28
C PRO A 56 12.94 12.68 -12.29
N LEU A 57 13.22 13.24 -13.47
CA LEU A 57 13.32 14.69 -13.65
C LEU A 57 11.91 15.26 -13.86
N LEU A 58 11.59 16.34 -13.15
CA LEU A 58 10.26 16.95 -13.19
C LEU A 58 10.34 18.48 -13.18
N PHE A 59 9.57 19.11 -14.07
CA PHE A 59 9.35 20.54 -14.08
C PHE A 59 7.98 20.86 -13.48
N GLU A 60 7.95 21.22 -12.20
CA GLU A 60 6.70 21.31 -11.41
C GLU A 60 5.78 22.49 -11.77
N GLN A 61 6.29 23.52 -12.46
CA GLN A 61 5.57 24.78 -12.66
C GLN A 61 4.25 24.65 -13.45
N ASN A 62 4.09 23.58 -14.22
CA ASN A 62 2.90 23.34 -15.05
C ASN A 62 1.96 22.28 -14.47
N LEU A 63 2.33 21.66 -13.35
CA LEU A 63 1.52 20.60 -12.74
C LEU A 63 0.34 21.18 -11.98
N SER A 64 -0.71 20.38 -11.82
CA SER A 64 -1.89 20.78 -11.06
C SER A 64 -1.54 21.07 -9.58
N PRO A 65 -2.33 21.88 -8.87
CA PRO A 65 -2.14 22.10 -7.44
C PRO A 65 -2.14 20.80 -6.62
N GLU A 66 -2.97 19.84 -6.99
CA GLU A 66 -3.09 18.53 -6.33
C GLU A 66 -1.80 17.70 -6.50
N THR A 67 -1.23 17.72 -7.71
CA THR A 67 0.06 17.09 -8.00
C THR A 67 1.19 17.74 -7.22
N GLN A 68 1.23 19.08 -7.17
CA GLN A 68 2.24 19.81 -6.39
C GLN A 68 2.14 19.49 -4.89
N GLU A 69 0.91 19.39 -4.35
CA GLU A 69 0.66 19.01 -2.96
C GLU A 69 1.15 17.59 -2.66
N GLN A 70 0.83 16.62 -3.52
CA GLN A 70 1.28 15.24 -3.36
C GLN A 70 2.81 15.11 -3.39
N LEU A 71 3.48 15.85 -4.29
CA LEU A 71 4.94 15.87 -4.35
C LEU A 71 5.56 16.57 -3.13
N ALA A 72 4.92 17.63 -2.63
CA ALA A 72 5.31 18.29 -1.39
C ALA A 72 5.20 17.35 -0.17
N LEU A 73 4.15 16.52 -0.11
CA LEU A 73 4.01 15.47 0.90
C LEU A 73 5.18 14.48 0.85
N MET A 74 5.50 13.95 -0.34
CA MET A 74 6.62 13.00 -0.49
C MET A 74 7.96 13.60 -0.04
N ARG A 75 8.24 14.86 -0.42
CA ARG A 75 9.44 15.58 0.04
C ARG A 75 9.45 15.81 1.54
N THR A 76 8.30 16.11 2.13
CA THR A 76 8.16 16.30 3.58
C THR A 76 8.44 15.01 4.34
N ILE A 77 7.94 13.88 3.84
CA ILE A 77 8.24 12.54 4.39
C ILE A 77 9.74 12.26 4.33
N ALA A 78 10.39 12.49 3.18
CA ALA A 78 11.83 12.29 3.02
C ALA A 78 12.63 13.15 4.02
N ARG A 79 12.33 14.45 4.09
CA ARG A 79 12.98 15.39 5.01
C ARG A 79 12.82 14.99 6.47
N LEU A 80 11.62 14.58 6.89
CA LEU A 80 11.38 14.17 8.29
C LEU A 80 12.07 12.85 8.62
N ARG A 81 12.20 11.92 7.67
CA ARG A 81 13.01 10.69 7.84
C ARG A 81 14.49 11.00 8.02
N GLU A 82 15.01 11.97 7.29
CA GLU A 82 16.39 12.43 7.44
C GLU A 82 16.63 13.10 8.80
N LEU A 83 15.72 14.00 9.21
CA LEU A 83 15.87 14.78 10.45
C LEU A 83 15.62 13.97 11.73
N VAL A 84 14.63 13.09 11.73
CA VAL A 84 14.15 12.40 12.95
C VAL A 84 14.51 10.91 12.95
N GLY A 85 14.76 10.33 11.78
CA GLY A 85 15.21 8.96 11.58
C GLY A 85 14.27 8.12 10.71
N ALA A 86 14.79 7.00 10.21
CA ALA A 86 14.08 6.13 9.25
C ALA A 86 12.75 5.55 9.78
N ARG A 87 12.60 5.45 11.11
CA ARG A 87 11.41 4.89 11.80
C ARG A 87 10.33 5.93 12.15
N THR A 88 10.50 7.18 11.72
CA THR A 88 9.53 8.27 11.97
C THR A 88 8.16 7.98 11.37
N PHE A 89 8.12 7.27 10.24
CA PHE A 89 6.88 6.83 9.62
C PHE A 89 6.75 5.32 9.71
N GLY A 90 5.49 4.87 9.79
CA GLY A 90 5.13 3.47 9.63
C GLY A 90 4.91 3.16 8.15
N SER A 91 3.67 2.82 7.81
CA SER A 91 3.26 2.42 6.46
C SER A 91 2.62 3.57 5.69
N TYR A 92 2.69 3.48 4.36
CA TYR A 92 1.84 4.26 3.47
C TYR A 92 0.60 3.44 3.10
N ILE A 93 -0.57 3.86 3.58
CA ILE A 93 -1.84 3.17 3.45
C ILE A 93 -2.62 3.74 2.26
N ILE A 94 -3.09 2.87 1.39
CA ILE A 94 -3.89 3.24 0.21
C ILE A 94 -5.34 2.85 0.45
N SER A 95 -6.19 3.84 0.73
CA SER A 95 -7.65 3.62 0.89
C SER A 95 -8.30 3.30 -0.45
N MET A 96 -9.44 2.60 -0.42
CA MET A 96 -10.20 2.22 -1.63
C MET A 96 -9.35 1.46 -2.67
N THR A 97 -8.46 0.55 -2.22
CA THR A 97 -7.61 -0.21 -3.14
C THR A 97 -8.43 -1.28 -3.87
N ASN A 98 -8.62 -1.10 -5.18
CA ASN A 98 -9.32 -2.08 -6.04
C ASN A 98 -8.54 -2.50 -7.30
N ARG A 99 -7.29 -2.04 -7.46
CA ARG A 99 -6.41 -2.32 -8.60
C ARG A 99 -4.97 -2.49 -8.14
N THR A 100 -4.20 -3.27 -8.89
CA THR A 100 -2.77 -3.47 -8.66
C THR A 100 -1.98 -2.20 -8.98
N SER A 101 -2.40 -1.43 -10.00
CA SER A 101 -1.77 -0.16 -10.36
C SER A 101 -1.70 0.82 -9.18
N HIS A 102 -2.69 0.84 -8.28
CA HIS A 102 -2.71 1.76 -7.13
C HIS A 102 -1.46 1.61 -6.24
N ILE A 103 -0.98 0.38 -6.02
CA ILE A 103 0.24 0.13 -5.24
C ILE A 103 1.47 0.64 -6.00
N LEU A 104 1.51 0.41 -7.31
CA LEU A 104 2.61 0.85 -8.18
C LEU A 104 2.63 2.38 -8.33
N GLU A 105 1.47 3.04 -8.35
CA GLU A 105 1.35 4.50 -8.41
C GLU A 105 2.03 5.14 -7.21
N VAL A 106 1.79 4.63 -5.99
CA VAL A 106 2.47 5.14 -4.79
C VAL A 106 3.98 4.88 -4.82
N LEU A 107 4.41 3.68 -5.26
CA LEU A 107 5.85 3.42 -5.45
C LEU A 107 6.48 4.39 -6.44
N PHE A 108 5.81 4.69 -7.55
CA PHE A 108 6.28 5.65 -8.53
C PHE A 108 6.35 7.07 -7.95
N LEU A 109 5.33 7.51 -7.22
CA LEU A 109 5.31 8.83 -6.56
C LEU A 109 6.43 8.98 -5.51
N MET A 110 6.74 7.92 -4.77
CA MET A 110 7.84 7.91 -3.81
C MET A 110 9.21 8.18 -4.46
N ARG A 111 9.38 7.88 -5.75
CA ARG A 111 10.66 8.10 -6.46
C ARG A 111 11.04 9.57 -6.54
N PHE A 112 10.06 10.46 -6.67
CA PHE A 112 10.30 11.90 -6.80
C PHE A 112 10.91 12.53 -5.53
N ALA A 113 10.90 11.82 -4.40
CA ALA A 113 11.53 12.25 -3.15
C ALA A 113 12.64 11.30 -2.69
N GLY A 114 13.12 10.39 -3.55
CA GLY A 114 14.12 9.37 -3.20
C GLY A 114 13.63 8.37 -2.14
N LEU A 115 12.31 8.27 -1.94
CA LEU A 115 11.69 7.33 -1.01
C LEU A 115 11.54 5.93 -1.62
N SER A 116 11.69 5.78 -2.92
CA SER A 116 11.79 4.47 -3.59
C SER A 116 12.74 4.58 -4.77
N GLY A 117 13.28 3.45 -5.20
CA GLY A 117 14.24 3.41 -6.31
C GLY A 117 15.10 2.17 -6.26
N GLN A 118 16.32 2.29 -6.78
CA GLN A 118 17.37 1.28 -6.69
C GLN A 118 18.53 1.81 -5.84
N ASP A 119 19.10 0.97 -5.00
CA ASP A 119 20.33 1.30 -4.27
C ASP A 119 21.57 1.25 -5.17
N GLU A 120 22.75 1.51 -4.61
CA GLU A 120 24.03 1.50 -5.35
C GLU A 120 24.35 0.15 -6.01
N GLN A 121 23.72 -0.94 -5.56
CA GLN A 121 23.88 -2.29 -6.09
C GLN A 121 22.76 -2.67 -7.08
N GLY A 122 21.87 -1.73 -7.40
CA GLY A 122 20.72 -1.95 -8.28
C GLY A 122 19.54 -2.65 -7.60
N ARG A 123 19.56 -2.84 -6.28
CA ARG A 123 18.48 -3.54 -5.56
C ARG A 123 17.32 -2.57 -5.31
N PRO A 124 16.07 -2.97 -5.59
CA PRO A 124 14.93 -2.10 -5.35
C PRO A 124 14.72 -1.86 -3.85
N TYR A 125 14.37 -0.63 -3.51
CA TYR A 125 14.00 -0.25 -2.16
C TYR A 125 12.75 0.64 -2.14
N ALA A 126 12.05 0.59 -1.02
CA ALA A 126 11.02 1.55 -0.64
C ALA A 126 11.20 1.89 0.84
N ALA A 127 11.14 3.18 1.13
CA ALA A 127 11.39 3.81 2.41
C ALA A 127 10.32 3.49 3.46
N LEU A 128 9.09 3.35 2.99
CA LEU A 128 7.92 2.98 3.77
C LEU A 128 7.30 1.73 3.12
N PRO A 129 6.85 0.73 3.90
CA PRO A 129 6.01 -0.32 3.37
C PRO A 129 4.68 0.27 2.88
N ILE A 130 4.15 -0.26 1.77
CA ILE A 130 2.85 0.15 1.23
C ILE A 130 1.81 -0.88 1.63
N ALA A 131 0.75 -0.42 2.29
CA ALA A 131 -0.34 -1.24 2.77
C ALA A 131 -1.62 -0.93 1.96
N PRO A 132 -2.03 -1.80 1.02
CA PRO A 132 -3.35 -1.68 0.40
C PRO A 132 -4.43 -1.88 1.48
N LEU A 133 -5.42 -1.00 1.48
CA LEU A 133 -6.58 -1.10 2.36
C LEU A 133 -7.80 -1.55 1.55
N PHE A 134 -8.28 -2.76 1.84
CA PHE A 134 -9.49 -3.34 1.26
C PHE A 134 -10.68 -3.06 2.18
N GLU A 135 -11.61 -2.22 1.72
CA GLU A 135 -12.67 -1.64 2.55
C GLU A 135 -14.08 -2.11 2.19
N THR A 136 -14.37 -2.34 0.90
CA THR A 136 -15.70 -2.80 0.46
C THR A 136 -15.76 -4.33 0.34
N ILE A 137 -16.98 -4.88 0.22
CA ILE A 137 -17.16 -6.31 0.00
C ILE A 137 -16.57 -6.75 -1.34
N GLU A 138 -16.63 -5.90 -2.36
CA GLU A 138 -16.05 -6.16 -3.67
C GLU A 138 -14.53 -6.15 -3.61
N ASP A 139 -13.93 -5.18 -2.92
CA ASP A 139 -12.48 -5.10 -2.73
C ASP A 139 -11.93 -6.33 -2.00
N LEU A 140 -12.62 -6.78 -0.93
CA LEU A 140 -12.24 -7.99 -0.18
C LEU A 140 -12.26 -9.25 -1.05
N LYS A 141 -13.17 -9.34 -2.02
CA LYS A 141 -13.21 -10.45 -2.98
C LYS A 141 -12.06 -10.36 -3.98
N ASN A 142 -11.74 -9.16 -4.46
CA ASN A 142 -10.71 -8.91 -5.47
C ASN A 142 -9.27 -9.10 -4.96
N ILE A 143 -9.07 -9.35 -3.66
CA ILE A 143 -7.77 -9.71 -3.08
C ILE A 143 -7.13 -10.90 -3.80
N ASP A 144 -7.93 -11.89 -4.21
CA ASP A 144 -7.47 -13.08 -4.94
C ASP A 144 -6.92 -12.79 -6.34
N THR A 145 -7.14 -11.57 -6.83
CA THR A 145 -6.71 -11.09 -8.14
C THR A 145 -5.60 -10.05 -7.98
N ILE A 146 -5.78 -9.06 -7.11
CA ILE A 146 -4.85 -7.94 -6.92
C ILE A 146 -3.52 -8.42 -6.34
N LEU A 147 -3.52 -9.23 -5.27
CA LEU A 147 -2.27 -9.66 -4.65
C LEU A 147 -1.44 -10.58 -5.56
N PRO A 148 -2.00 -11.61 -6.24
CA PRO A 148 -1.22 -12.42 -7.17
C PRO A 148 -0.64 -11.60 -8.33
N GLN A 149 -1.41 -10.70 -8.95
CA GLN A 149 -0.90 -9.83 -10.00
C GLN A 149 0.26 -8.94 -9.51
N LEU A 150 0.14 -8.40 -8.29
CA LEU A 150 1.19 -7.61 -7.66
C LEU A 150 2.44 -8.45 -7.39
N LEU A 151 2.29 -9.69 -6.91
CA LEU A 151 3.39 -10.59 -6.56
C LEU A 151 4.04 -11.26 -7.78
N ASP A 152 3.32 -11.40 -8.89
CA ASP A 152 3.84 -11.84 -10.19
C ASP A 152 4.66 -10.73 -10.87
N ASN A 153 4.54 -9.47 -10.42
CA ASN A 153 5.36 -8.38 -10.91
C ASN A 153 6.81 -8.51 -10.43
N PRO A 154 7.80 -8.67 -11.32
CA PRO A 154 9.17 -8.95 -10.93
C PRO A 154 9.82 -7.79 -10.14
N THR A 155 9.47 -6.54 -10.46
CA THR A 155 9.99 -5.36 -9.76
C THR A 155 9.45 -5.30 -8.33
N TYR A 156 8.16 -5.57 -8.15
CA TYR A 156 7.54 -5.60 -6.82
C TYR A 156 8.01 -6.80 -6.00
N ARG A 157 8.17 -7.96 -6.63
CA ARG A 157 8.66 -9.17 -5.98
C ARG A 157 10.06 -8.97 -5.42
N ALA A 158 10.98 -8.41 -6.23
CA ALA A 158 12.33 -8.08 -5.78
C ALA A 158 12.34 -7.01 -4.68
N LEU A 159 11.39 -6.07 -4.68
CA LEU A 159 11.22 -5.11 -3.59
C LEU A 159 10.82 -5.81 -2.28
N LEU A 160 9.89 -6.77 -2.32
CA LEU A 160 9.52 -7.50 -1.10
C LEU A 160 10.66 -8.34 -0.55
N GLU A 161 11.52 -8.91 -1.39
CA GLU A 161 12.72 -9.62 -0.96
C GLU A 161 13.67 -8.72 -0.16
N SER A 162 13.82 -7.45 -0.56
CA SER A 162 14.60 -6.47 0.21
C SER A 162 13.89 -6.03 1.50
N GLN A 163 12.62 -6.38 1.68
CA GLN A 163 11.78 -6.12 2.85
C GLN A 163 11.44 -7.40 3.64
N ASN A 164 12.35 -8.38 3.66
CA ASN A 164 12.20 -9.65 4.39
C ASN A 164 10.93 -10.43 4.00
N ASP A 165 10.52 -10.31 2.74
CA ASP A 165 9.34 -10.94 2.16
C ASP A 165 8.05 -10.64 2.91
N THR A 166 7.89 -9.41 3.41
CA THR A 166 6.73 -9.06 4.24
C THR A 166 5.82 -8.06 3.53
N GLN A 167 4.58 -8.48 3.28
CA GLN A 167 3.51 -7.62 2.76
C GLN A 167 2.58 -7.18 3.91
N GLU A 168 2.48 -5.87 4.17
CA GLU A 168 1.43 -5.35 5.04
C GLU A 168 0.12 -5.20 4.25
N ILE A 169 -1.01 -5.59 4.84
CA ILE A 169 -2.35 -5.47 4.21
C ILE A 169 -3.30 -4.94 5.27
N MET A 170 -4.03 -3.88 4.96
CA MET A 170 -5.03 -3.32 5.87
C MET A 170 -6.44 -3.80 5.50
N LEU A 171 -7.22 -4.17 6.52
CA LEU A 171 -8.59 -4.66 6.37
C LEU A 171 -9.58 -3.69 7.02
N GLY A 172 -10.54 -3.20 6.22
CA GLY A 172 -11.59 -2.28 6.65
C GLY A 172 -12.83 -3.00 7.19
N TYR A 173 -13.12 -2.85 8.48
CA TYR A 173 -14.28 -3.48 9.14
C TYR A 173 -15.55 -2.64 9.06
N SER A 174 -15.45 -1.34 9.38
CA SER A 174 -16.62 -0.45 9.47
C SER A 174 -17.23 -0.19 8.10
N ASP A 175 -16.41 0.04 7.08
CA ASP A 175 -16.90 0.40 5.75
C ASP A 175 -17.49 -0.82 5.04
N SER A 176 -16.89 -2.01 5.18
CA SER A 176 -17.51 -3.25 4.70
C SER A 176 -18.82 -3.58 5.42
N SER A 177 -18.96 -3.19 6.70
CA SER A 177 -20.22 -3.32 7.44
C SER A 177 -21.31 -2.35 6.94
N LYS A 178 -20.94 -1.15 6.51
CA LYS A 178 -21.89 -0.20 5.88
C LYS A 178 -22.34 -0.70 4.51
N ASP A 179 -21.43 -1.36 3.78
CA ASP A 179 -21.66 -1.88 2.43
C ASP A 179 -22.55 -3.15 2.43
N GLY A 180 -22.19 -4.18 3.21
CA GLY A 180 -22.85 -5.50 3.18
C GLY A 180 -23.62 -5.92 4.44
N GLY A 181 -23.63 -5.09 5.48
CA GLY A 181 -24.11 -5.45 6.82
C GLY A 181 -23.09 -6.27 7.63
N ILE A 182 -23.26 -6.30 8.96
CA ILE A 182 -22.28 -6.83 9.91
C ILE A 182 -21.94 -8.31 9.66
N LEU A 183 -22.94 -9.17 9.42
CA LEU A 183 -22.72 -10.61 9.25
C LEU A 183 -21.94 -10.89 7.96
N THR A 184 -22.35 -10.27 6.85
CA THR A 184 -21.68 -10.41 5.55
C THR A 184 -20.25 -9.89 5.63
N SER A 185 -20.05 -8.70 6.21
CA SER A 185 -18.73 -8.10 6.43
C SER A 185 -17.82 -9.02 7.23
N ALA A 186 -18.29 -9.53 8.38
CA ALA A 186 -17.50 -10.42 9.23
C ALA A 186 -17.09 -11.72 8.50
N TRP A 187 -18.02 -12.32 7.74
CA TRP A 187 -17.73 -13.51 6.95
C TRP A 187 -16.74 -13.23 5.81
N GLN A 188 -16.92 -12.13 5.08
CA GLN A 188 -16.02 -11.76 3.98
C GLN A 188 -14.62 -11.41 4.49
N LEU A 189 -14.50 -10.75 5.64
CA LEU A 189 -13.21 -10.48 6.28
C LEU A 189 -12.52 -11.77 6.74
N TYR A 190 -13.27 -12.75 7.26
CA TYR A 190 -12.72 -14.06 7.60
C TYR A 190 -12.19 -14.77 6.35
N ARG A 191 -12.98 -14.80 5.27
CA ARG A 191 -12.56 -15.38 3.99
C ARG A 191 -11.38 -14.67 3.36
N ALA A 192 -11.38 -13.34 3.36
CA ALA A 192 -10.28 -12.52 2.85
C ALA A 192 -8.96 -12.86 3.56
N GLN A 193 -8.97 -12.99 4.88
CA GLN A 193 -7.78 -13.40 5.64
C GLN A 193 -7.30 -14.81 5.27
N GLN A 194 -8.21 -15.76 5.03
CA GLN A 194 -7.83 -17.09 4.53
C GLN A 194 -7.21 -17.01 3.13
N THR A 195 -7.81 -16.24 2.22
CA THR A 195 -7.28 -16.00 0.87
C THR A 195 -5.88 -15.38 0.93
N ILE A 196 -5.67 -14.38 1.78
CA ILE A 196 -4.34 -13.76 1.98
C ILE A 196 -3.32 -14.80 2.44
N LEU A 197 -3.69 -15.68 3.39
CA LEU A 197 -2.80 -16.74 3.86
C LEU A 197 -2.47 -17.77 2.79
N ASP A 198 -3.44 -18.13 1.94
CA ASP A 198 -3.22 -19.06 0.84
C ASP A 198 -2.25 -18.49 -0.19
N ILE A 199 -2.41 -17.20 -0.52
CA ILE A 199 -1.50 -16.45 -1.39
C ILE A 199 -0.12 -16.36 -0.76
N ALA A 200 -0.04 -15.97 0.52
CA ALA A 200 1.22 -15.85 1.25
C ALA A 200 2.03 -17.16 1.22
N ARG A 201 1.35 -18.29 1.44
CA ARG A 201 1.96 -19.63 1.34
C ARG A 201 2.41 -19.96 -0.08
N ARG A 202 1.61 -19.65 -1.10
CA ARG A 202 1.94 -19.89 -2.51
C ARG A 202 3.15 -19.11 -2.98
N TYR A 203 3.26 -17.85 -2.57
CA TYR A 203 4.34 -16.94 -2.97
C TYR A 203 5.52 -16.92 -1.99
N HIS A 204 5.47 -17.74 -0.93
CA HIS A 204 6.49 -17.80 0.11
C HIS A 204 6.78 -16.46 0.80
N ILE A 205 5.75 -15.62 0.97
CA ILE A 205 5.84 -14.35 1.69
C ILE A 205 5.22 -14.44 3.09
N LYS A 206 5.62 -13.52 3.96
CA LYS A 206 4.96 -13.21 5.22
C LYS A 206 3.93 -12.11 5.00
N THR A 207 2.91 -12.09 5.84
CA THR A 207 1.89 -11.04 5.82
C THR A 207 1.74 -10.40 7.18
N ARG A 208 1.67 -9.07 7.20
CA ARG A 208 1.26 -8.30 8.38
C ARG A 208 -0.14 -7.78 8.17
N LEU A 209 -1.10 -8.33 8.89
CA LEU A 209 -2.48 -7.85 8.83
C LEU A 209 -2.64 -6.62 9.74
N PHE A 210 -3.13 -5.54 9.14
CA PHE A 210 -3.48 -4.31 9.82
C PHE A 210 -5.01 -4.21 9.93
N HIS A 211 -5.54 -4.40 11.13
CA HIS A 211 -6.96 -4.33 11.40
C HIS A 211 -7.44 -2.89 11.63
N GLY A 212 -8.25 -2.36 10.71
CA GLY A 212 -8.87 -1.04 10.86
C GLY A 212 -9.94 -0.98 11.97
N ARG A 213 -10.48 0.22 12.22
CA ARG A 213 -11.49 0.44 13.26
C ARG A 213 -12.81 -0.27 12.95
N GLY A 214 -13.46 -0.73 14.02
CA GLY A 214 -14.82 -1.26 14.04
C GLY A 214 -14.92 -2.78 14.13
N GLY A 215 -13.80 -3.48 13.99
CA GLY A 215 -13.72 -4.92 14.26
C GLY A 215 -13.85 -5.25 15.74
N SER A 216 -14.16 -6.51 16.06
CA SER A 216 -14.17 -7.00 17.44
C SER A 216 -12.84 -6.77 18.17
N VAL A 217 -11.72 -6.78 17.44
CA VAL A 217 -10.36 -6.53 17.94
C VAL A 217 -10.17 -5.09 18.43
N SER A 218 -10.82 -4.10 17.80
CA SER A 218 -10.61 -2.67 18.09
C SER A 218 -11.62 -2.06 19.06
N ARG A 219 -12.61 -2.83 19.55
CA ARG A 219 -13.77 -2.27 20.29
C ARG A 219 -13.56 -2.08 21.80
N GLY A 220 -12.37 -2.36 22.33
CA GLY A 220 -11.91 -1.89 23.65
C GLY A 220 -12.70 -2.30 24.91
N GLY A 221 -13.86 -2.94 24.79
CA GLY A 221 -14.74 -3.32 25.91
C GLY A 221 -15.01 -4.82 26.03
N GLY A 222 -14.55 -5.63 25.06
CA GLY A 222 -14.52 -7.10 25.13
C GLY A 222 -13.09 -7.61 25.28
N SER A 223 -12.91 -8.91 25.49
CA SER A 223 -11.57 -9.50 25.52
C SER A 223 -10.93 -9.41 24.13
N THR A 224 -10.08 -8.41 23.90
CA THR A 224 -9.23 -8.28 22.71
C THR A 224 -8.46 -9.59 22.46
N HIS A 225 -8.09 -10.30 23.53
CA HIS A 225 -7.52 -11.63 23.47
C HIS A 225 -8.44 -12.65 22.76
N HIS A 226 -9.75 -12.69 23.07
CA HIS A 226 -10.69 -13.57 22.34
C HIS A 226 -10.86 -13.15 20.87
N ALA A 227 -10.86 -11.85 20.58
CA ALA A 227 -10.97 -11.37 19.20
C ALA A 227 -9.74 -11.73 18.37
N ILE A 228 -8.54 -11.65 18.95
CA ILE A 228 -7.29 -12.10 18.32
C ILE A 228 -7.30 -13.63 18.15
N ALA A 229 -7.71 -14.38 19.18
CA ALA A 229 -7.79 -15.84 19.12
C ALA A 229 -8.83 -16.37 18.12
N ALA A 230 -9.84 -15.57 17.79
CA ALA A 230 -10.89 -15.91 16.81
C ALA A 230 -10.51 -15.63 15.36
N GLN A 231 -9.33 -15.04 15.09
CA GLN A 231 -8.84 -14.88 13.73
C GLN A 231 -8.55 -16.24 13.07
N PRO A 232 -8.60 -16.36 11.73
CA PRO A 232 -8.27 -17.61 11.07
C PRO A 232 -6.87 -18.12 11.47
N PRO A 233 -6.68 -19.44 11.66
CA PRO A 233 -5.39 -20.00 12.05
C PRO A 233 -4.27 -19.57 11.09
N GLY A 234 -3.14 -19.10 11.65
CA GLY A 234 -1.96 -18.69 10.87
C GLY A 234 -1.94 -17.24 10.41
N THR A 235 -3.01 -16.47 10.63
CA THR A 235 -3.05 -15.01 10.36
C THR A 235 -2.08 -14.21 11.19
N LEU A 236 -1.85 -14.65 12.43
CA LEU A 236 -0.87 -14.08 13.33
C LEU A 236 0.51 -14.70 13.08
N GLN A 237 1.28 -14.12 12.15
CA GLN A 237 2.64 -14.56 11.84
C GLN A 237 3.70 -13.84 12.71
N GLY A 238 3.40 -13.66 13.99
CA GLY A 238 4.28 -12.99 14.97
C GLY A 238 4.15 -11.47 15.04
N GLU A 239 3.41 -10.84 14.12
CA GLU A 239 3.10 -9.41 14.14
C GLU A 239 1.60 -9.17 13.96
N ILE A 240 1.04 -8.21 14.69
CA ILE A 240 -0.33 -7.71 14.52
C ILE A 240 -0.31 -6.19 14.64
N LYS A 241 -1.07 -5.52 13.77
CA LYS A 241 -1.27 -4.06 13.82
C LYS A 241 -2.77 -3.78 13.84
N PHE A 242 -3.23 -2.85 14.67
CA PHE A 242 -4.63 -2.47 14.73
C PHE A 242 -4.78 -0.99 15.04
N THR A 243 -5.90 -0.41 14.63
CA THR A 243 -6.27 0.97 14.98
C THR A 243 -7.08 0.97 16.27
N GLU A 244 -6.61 1.68 17.30
CA GLU A 244 -7.41 2.01 18.50
C GLU A 244 -8.45 3.09 18.21
#